data_AF-A0A968LL90-F1
#
_entry.id   AF-A0A968LL90-F1
#
_cell.length_a   1.000
_cell.length_b   1.000
_cell.length_c   1.000
_cell.angle_alpha   90.00
_cell.angle_beta   90.00
_cell.angle_gamma   90.00
#
_symmetry.space_group_name_H-M   'P 1'
#
loop_
_entity.id
_entity.type
_entity.pdbx_description
1 polymer ?
#
loop_
_entity_poly.entity_id
_entity_poly.type
_entity_poly.pdbx_seq_one_letter_code
_entity_poly.pdbx_strand_id
1 'polypeptide(L)'
;MTLGYLALVLHAHLPFVRHPESDFVLEEEWLFEAITETYIPLLQVFEGLKRDGIDFKMTMSMTPPLVSMLQDPLLQDRYDEHLAKLEELATLEVERNVHNGHLRYLAEHYVNEFHTVRDVWENYDRDLVTAFKQFLDTNNLDIITCGATHGYLPLMKMYPQAVWAQLQVACDHYTETFGRPPQGIWLPECAYFEGLERMLA
;
A
#
# COMPACT_ATOMS: atom_id res chain seq x y z
N MET A 1 -12.59 -8.00 32.05
CA MET A 1 -13.05 -9.12 31.20
C MET A 1 -13.02 -8.63 29.77
N THR A 2 -12.37 -9.36 28.86
CA THR A 2 -12.40 -9.08 27.42
C THR A 2 -13.78 -9.48 26.87
N LEU A 3 -14.40 -8.62 26.04
CA LEU A 3 -15.71 -8.90 25.43
C LEU A 3 -15.60 -9.84 24.21
N GLY A 4 -14.42 -9.92 23.61
CA GLY A 4 -14.12 -10.70 22.41
C GLY A 4 -12.85 -10.17 21.75
N TYR A 5 -12.59 -10.64 20.53
CA TYR A 5 -11.49 -10.18 19.67
C TYR A 5 -12.06 -9.65 18.35
N LEU A 6 -11.49 -8.56 17.85
CA LEU A 6 -11.78 -8.02 16.53
C LEU A 6 -10.51 -8.12 15.68
N ALA A 7 -10.62 -8.70 14.49
CA ALA A 7 -9.53 -8.77 13.52
C ALA A 7 -9.92 -7.98 12.27
N LEU A 8 -9.30 -6.82 12.08
CA LEU A 8 -9.38 -6.07 10.82
C LEU A 8 -8.24 -6.53 9.92
N VAL A 9 -8.60 -6.97 8.71
CA VAL A 9 -7.65 -7.41 7.68
C VAL A 9 -7.79 -6.51 6.46
N LEU A 10 -6.79 -5.68 6.21
CA LEU A 10 -6.75 -4.79 5.05
C LEU A 10 -6.01 -5.47 3.90
N HIS A 11 -6.63 -5.54 2.72
CA HIS A 11 -5.99 -6.13 1.54
C HIS A 11 -5.46 -5.02 0.61
N ALA A 12 -4.14 -4.78 0.61
CA ALA A 12 -3.51 -3.80 -0.27
C ALA A 12 -2.88 -4.48 -1.49
N HIS A 13 -3.45 -4.20 -2.65
CA HIS A 13 -3.04 -4.75 -3.93
C HIS A 13 -3.22 -3.72 -5.06
N LEU A 14 -2.23 -3.68 -5.95
CA LEU A 14 -2.35 -3.15 -7.29
C LEU A 14 -1.65 -4.10 -8.27
N PRO A 15 -2.17 -4.26 -9.51
CA PRO A 15 -1.45 -4.97 -10.55
C PRO A 15 -0.15 -4.23 -10.89
N PHE A 16 0.81 -4.92 -11.51
CA PHE A 16 2.09 -4.31 -11.87
C PHE A 16 1.91 -3.36 -13.06
N VAL A 17 2.03 -2.05 -12.83
CA VAL A 17 1.75 -0.98 -13.80
C VAL A 17 2.99 -0.15 -14.16
N ARG A 18 4.20 -0.69 -13.94
CA ARG A 18 5.45 0.03 -14.22
C ARG A 18 5.82 -0.02 -15.71
N HIS A 19 5.89 1.15 -16.35
CA HIS A 19 6.13 1.28 -17.79
C HIS A 19 7.29 2.25 -18.10
N PRO A 20 8.56 1.79 -18.05
CA PRO A 20 9.74 2.63 -18.26
C PRO A 20 9.89 3.17 -19.70
N GLU A 21 9.24 2.55 -20.67
CA GLU A 21 9.31 2.90 -22.09
C GLU A 21 8.47 4.11 -22.50
N SER A 22 7.56 4.58 -21.63
CA SER A 22 6.66 5.69 -21.91
C SER A 22 6.82 6.78 -20.86
N ASP A 23 6.81 8.06 -21.28
CA ASP A 23 6.92 9.21 -20.38
C ASP A 23 5.63 9.47 -19.58
N PHE A 24 4.48 9.01 -20.10
CA PHE A 24 3.18 9.13 -19.44
C PHE A 24 2.38 7.84 -19.60
N VAL A 25 1.79 7.38 -18.48
CA VAL A 25 1.11 6.10 -18.36
C VAL A 25 -0.04 6.29 -17.38
N LEU A 26 -1.27 6.09 -17.84
CA LEU A 26 -2.47 6.35 -17.03
C LEU A 26 -2.59 5.35 -15.87
N GLU A 27 -2.18 4.11 -16.10
CA GLU A 27 -2.26 3.03 -15.13
C GLU A 27 -1.38 3.27 -13.89
N GLU A 28 -0.30 4.05 -14.02
CA GLU A 28 0.56 4.45 -12.89
C GLU A 28 -0.16 5.41 -11.93
N GLU A 29 -1.16 6.17 -12.42
CA GLU A 29 -1.95 7.07 -11.56
C GLU A 29 -2.70 6.31 -10.46
N TRP A 30 -3.09 5.05 -10.69
CA TRP A 30 -3.71 4.23 -9.64
C TRP A 30 -2.79 4.03 -8.43
N LEU A 31 -1.48 3.89 -8.67
CA LEU A 31 -0.50 3.80 -7.59
C LEU A 31 -0.38 5.14 -6.87
N PHE A 32 -0.33 6.25 -7.62
CA PHE A 32 -0.16 7.59 -7.06
C PHE A 32 -1.36 8.01 -6.21
N GLU A 33 -2.57 7.77 -6.69
CA GLU A 33 -3.82 7.95 -5.95
C GLU A 33 -3.83 7.09 -4.68
N ALA A 34 -3.46 5.80 -4.78
CA ALA A 34 -3.41 4.93 -3.62
C ALA A 34 -2.38 5.36 -2.58
N ILE A 35 -1.22 5.88 -2.99
CA ILE A 35 -0.23 6.46 -2.08
C ILE A 35 -0.82 7.66 -1.33
N THR A 36 -1.33 8.64 -2.08
CA THR A 36 -1.83 9.93 -1.54
C THR A 36 -3.07 9.76 -0.68
N GLU A 37 -4.03 8.96 -1.13
CA GLU A 37 -5.37 8.91 -0.53
C GLU A 37 -5.58 7.72 0.41
N THR A 38 -4.67 6.74 0.43
CA THR A 38 -4.83 5.53 1.25
C THR A 38 -3.59 5.21 2.10
N TYR A 39 -2.43 4.97 1.48
CA TYR A 39 -1.28 4.43 2.21
C TYR A 39 -0.66 5.44 3.17
N ILE A 40 -0.45 6.68 2.74
CA ILE A 40 0.05 7.74 3.62
C ILE A 40 -0.98 8.06 4.72
N PRO A 41 -2.28 8.26 4.43
CA PRO A 41 -3.29 8.43 5.47
C PRO A 41 -3.34 7.29 6.50
N LEU A 42 -3.16 6.03 6.07
CA LEU A 42 -3.06 4.90 7.00
C LEU A 42 -1.85 5.00 7.92
N LEU A 43 -0.68 5.37 7.39
CA LEU A 43 0.52 5.59 8.22
C LEU A 43 0.27 6.69 9.26
N GLN A 44 -0.34 7.80 8.88
CA GLN A 44 -0.69 8.88 9.81
C GLN A 44 -1.64 8.43 10.92
N VAL A 45 -2.64 7.60 10.58
CA VAL A 45 -3.54 7.00 11.58
C VAL A 45 -2.74 6.11 12.54
N PHE A 46 -1.85 5.26 12.03
CA PHE A 46 -1.03 4.37 12.88
C PHE A 46 -0.07 5.14 13.78
N GLU A 47 0.57 6.18 13.26
CA GLU A 47 1.41 7.10 14.03
C GLU A 47 0.61 7.82 15.12
N GLY A 48 -0.58 8.33 14.77
CA GLY A 48 -1.49 8.98 15.69
C GLY A 48 -1.91 8.06 16.84
N LEU A 49 -2.30 6.82 16.54
CA LEU A 49 -2.64 5.82 17.55
C LEU A 49 -1.46 5.55 18.51
N LYS A 50 -0.23 5.43 17.98
CA LYS A 50 0.96 5.23 18.84
C LYS A 50 1.27 6.47 19.68
N ARG A 51 1.19 7.66 19.09
CA ARG A 51 1.38 8.94 19.80
C ARG A 51 0.41 9.08 20.97
N ASP A 52 -0.84 8.65 20.77
CA ASP A 52 -1.89 8.72 21.77
C ASP A 52 -1.83 7.56 22.80
N GLY A 53 -0.82 6.67 22.68
CA GLY A 53 -0.60 5.56 23.60
C GLY A 53 -1.58 4.40 23.44
N ILE A 54 -2.24 4.28 22.29
CA ILE A 54 -3.21 3.22 21.99
C ILE A 54 -2.48 1.98 21.47
N ASP A 55 -2.56 0.87 22.21
CA ASP A 55 -2.06 -0.44 21.75
C ASP A 55 -3.06 -1.08 20.78
N PHE A 56 -2.92 -0.76 19.49
CA PHE A 56 -3.74 -1.34 18.43
C PHE A 56 -3.07 -2.56 17.79
N LYS A 57 -3.90 -3.46 17.26
CA LYS A 57 -3.50 -4.60 16.43
C LYS A 57 -4.32 -4.59 15.14
N MET A 58 -3.66 -4.73 14.02
CA MET A 58 -4.29 -4.84 12.70
C MET A 58 -3.50 -5.82 11.83
N THR A 59 -4.16 -6.42 10.84
CA THR A 59 -3.50 -7.22 9.81
C THR A 59 -3.63 -6.50 8.48
N MET A 60 -2.57 -6.50 7.68
CA MET A 60 -2.59 -5.96 6.32
C MET A 60 -1.83 -6.88 5.39
N SER A 61 -2.43 -7.29 4.27
CA SER A 61 -1.66 -7.94 3.22
C SER A 61 -1.03 -6.87 2.32
N MET A 62 0.26 -7.01 2.01
CA MET A 62 0.91 -6.21 0.98
C MET A 62 1.35 -7.16 -0.13
N THR A 63 0.71 -7.07 -1.30
CA THR A 63 1.03 -7.99 -2.40
C THR A 63 2.42 -7.70 -2.97
N PRO A 64 3.16 -8.73 -3.45
CA PRO A 64 4.47 -8.52 -4.07
C PRO A 64 4.52 -7.44 -5.16
N PRO A 65 3.59 -7.36 -6.14
CA PRO A 65 3.66 -6.31 -7.16
C PRO A 65 3.53 -4.90 -6.55
N LEU A 66 2.66 -4.72 -5.54
CA LEU A 66 2.53 -3.44 -4.86
C LEU A 66 3.82 -3.05 -4.14
N VAL A 67 4.40 -3.97 -3.36
CA VAL A 67 5.65 -3.72 -2.64
C VAL A 67 6.79 -3.42 -3.60
N SER A 68 6.93 -4.20 -4.67
CA SER A 68 7.95 -3.93 -5.71
C SER A 68 7.78 -2.55 -6.34
N MET A 69 6.55 -2.11 -6.60
CA MET A 69 6.28 -0.79 -7.18
C MET A 69 6.53 0.36 -6.19
N LEU A 70 6.18 0.19 -4.91
CA LEU A 70 6.43 1.21 -3.88
C LEU A 70 7.93 1.45 -3.63
N GLN A 71 8.78 0.45 -3.90
CA GLN A 71 10.23 0.54 -3.75
C GLN A 71 10.96 0.83 -5.07
N ASP A 72 10.24 1.00 -6.18
CA ASP A 72 10.87 1.22 -7.48
C ASP A 72 11.23 2.71 -7.68
N PRO A 73 12.51 3.06 -7.87
CA PRO A 73 12.93 4.47 -7.93
C PRO A 73 12.28 5.27 -9.05
N LEU A 74 11.99 4.65 -10.21
CA LEU A 74 11.33 5.34 -11.31
C LEU A 74 9.90 5.74 -10.92
N LEU A 75 9.15 4.83 -10.29
CA LEU A 75 7.79 5.15 -9.82
C LEU A 75 7.79 6.13 -8.65
N GLN A 76 8.78 6.07 -7.77
CA GLN A 76 8.95 7.05 -6.70
C GLN A 76 9.20 8.47 -7.26
N ASP A 77 10.07 8.60 -8.26
CA ASP A 77 10.34 9.88 -8.92
C ASP A 77 9.10 10.40 -9.66
N ARG A 78 8.37 9.53 -10.37
CA ARG A 78 7.11 9.91 -11.04
C ARG A 78 6.03 10.33 -10.05
N TYR A 79 5.92 9.65 -8.91
CA TYR A 79 5.00 10.04 -7.85
C TYR A 79 5.37 11.41 -7.26
N ASP A 80 6.66 11.67 -7.07
CA ASP A 80 7.16 12.95 -6.57
C ASP A 80 6.74 14.12 -7.48
N GLU A 81 6.90 13.94 -8.79
CA GLU A 81 6.44 14.89 -9.81
C GLU A 81 4.91 15.04 -9.86
N HIS A 82 4.18 13.93 -9.71
CA HIS A 82 2.73 13.93 -9.67
C HIS A 82 2.21 14.72 -8.46
N LEU A 83 2.77 14.48 -7.26
CA LEU A 83 2.41 15.21 -6.05
C LEU A 83 2.71 16.71 -6.18
N ALA A 84 3.85 17.08 -6.78
CA ALA A 84 4.19 18.48 -7.03
C ALA A 84 3.16 19.20 -7.92
N LYS A 85 2.64 18.51 -8.95
CA LYS A 85 1.56 19.04 -9.80
C LYS A 85 0.25 19.21 -9.03
N LEU A 86 -0.08 18.30 -8.11
CA LEU A 86 -1.26 18.41 -7.26
C LEU A 86 -1.13 19.58 -6.27
N GLU A 87 0.04 19.78 -5.67
CA GLU A 87 0.35 20.92 -4.78
C GLU A 87 0.20 22.26 -5.54
N GLU A 88 0.74 22.35 -6.76
CA GLU A 88 0.58 23.52 -7.63
C GLU A 88 -0.89 23.76 -7.99
N LEU A 89 -1.60 22.72 -8.44
CA LEU A 89 -3.00 22.80 -8.82
C LEU A 89 -3.88 23.28 -7.65
N ALA A 90 -3.69 22.72 -6.47
CA ALA A 90 -4.45 23.10 -5.27
C ALA A 90 -4.23 24.58 -4.92
N THR A 91 -2.98 25.05 -5.01
CA THR A 91 -2.63 26.46 -4.78
C THR A 91 -3.32 27.38 -5.79
N LEU A 92 -3.27 27.04 -7.09
CA LEU A 92 -3.94 27.80 -8.14
C LEU A 92 -5.46 27.84 -7.96
N GLU A 93 -6.07 26.75 -7.48
CA GLU A 93 -7.50 26.72 -7.19
C GLU A 93 -7.89 27.59 -5.97
N VAL A 94 -7.01 27.75 -4.97
CA VAL A 94 -7.21 28.74 -3.89
C VAL A 94 -7.27 30.16 -4.46
N GLU A 95 -6.31 30.51 -5.32
CA GLU A 95 -6.24 31.85 -5.95
C GLU A 95 -7.43 32.12 -6.85
N ARG A 96 -7.78 31.15 -7.71
CA ARG A 96 -8.90 31.23 -8.65
C ARG A 96 -10.23 31.45 -7.95
N ASN A 97 -10.42 30.85 -6.77
CA ASN A 97 -11.68 30.87 -6.03
C ASN A 97 -11.72 31.94 -4.92
N VAL A 98 -10.90 32.99 -5.00
CA VAL A 98 -10.85 34.09 -4.00
C VAL A 98 -12.22 34.71 -3.66
N HIS A 99 -13.16 34.71 -4.63
CA HIS A 99 -14.52 35.24 -4.47
C HIS A 99 -15.59 34.17 -4.19
N ASN A 100 -15.22 32.89 -4.14
CA ASN A 100 -16.11 31.78 -3.80
C ASN A 100 -15.59 31.07 -2.53
N GLY A 101 -16.05 31.54 -1.37
CA GLY A 101 -15.55 31.07 -0.07
C GLY A 101 -15.67 29.56 0.16
N HIS A 102 -16.70 28.91 -0.39
CA HIS A 102 -16.88 27.47 -0.24
C HIS A 102 -15.84 26.67 -1.05
N LEU A 103 -15.63 27.03 -2.31
CA LEU A 103 -14.62 26.35 -3.15
C LEU A 103 -13.20 26.67 -2.67
N ARG A 104 -12.95 27.90 -2.23
CA ARG A 104 -11.67 28.28 -1.64
C ARG A 104 -11.35 27.46 -0.38
N TYR A 105 -12.31 27.30 0.53
CA TYR A 105 -12.14 26.46 1.72
C TYR A 105 -11.75 25.02 1.36
N LEU A 106 -12.40 24.44 0.35
CA LEU A 106 -12.07 23.09 -0.12
C LEU A 106 -10.66 23.02 -0.73
N ALA A 107 -10.28 24.01 -1.54
CA ALA A 107 -8.93 24.08 -2.11
C ALA A 107 -7.85 24.25 -1.01
N GLU A 108 -8.10 25.11 -0.01
CA GLU A 108 -7.22 25.29 1.16
C GLU A 108 -7.09 23.98 1.97
N HIS A 109 -8.16 23.18 2.07
CA HIS A 109 -8.09 21.85 2.67
C HIS A 109 -7.11 20.94 1.90
N TYR A 110 -7.25 20.84 0.58
CA TYR A 110 -6.34 20.01 -0.24
C TYR A 110 -4.89 20.49 -0.25
N VAL A 111 -4.65 21.81 -0.19
CA VAL A 111 -3.28 22.34 0.01
C VAL A 111 -2.67 21.76 1.29
N ASN A 112 -3.41 21.77 2.40
CA ASN A 112 -2.91 21.21 3.66
C ASN A 112 -2.74 19.68 3.61
N GLU A 113 -3.68 18.95 2.98
CA GLU A 113 -3.56 17.49 2.82
C GLU A 113 -2.32 17.14 2.01
N PHE A 114 -2.09 17.78 0.85
CA PHE A 114 -0.91 17.48 0.03
C PHE A 114 0.41 17.87 0.69
N HIS A 115 0.45 18.98 1.44
CA HIS A 115 1.60 19.29 2.29
C HIS A 115 1.88 18.19 3.32
N THR A 116 0.84 17.64 3.93
CA THR A 116 1.01 16.58 4.93
C THR A 116 1.45 15.27 4.27
N VAL A 117 0.94 14.98 3.07
CA VAL A 117 1.38 13.85 2.25
C VAL A 117 2.85 13.97 1.89
N ARG A 118 3.28 15.17 1.46
CA ARG A 118 4.68 15.52 1.17
C ARG A 118 5.58 15.30 2.39
N ASP A 119 5.16 15.79 3.57
CA ASP A 119 5.92 15.62 4.80
C ASP A 119 6.15 14.14 5.13
N VAL A 120 5.11 13.30 5.05
CA VAL A 120 5.25 11.85 5.30
C VAL A 120 6.15 11.20 4.26
N TRP A 121 5.95 11.52 2.97
CA TRP A 121 6.75 11.00 1.87
C TRP A 121 8.25 11.27 2.05
N GLU A 122 8.61 12.49 2.45
CA GLU A 122 10.00 12.89 2.69
C GLU A 122 10.56 12.35 4.01
N ASN A 123 9.76 12.31 5.08
CA ASN A 123 10.20 11.79 6.38
C ASN A 123 10.61 10.31 6.33
N TYR A 124 10.04 9.54 5.40
CA TYR A 124 10.40 8.14 5.16
C TYR A 124 11.36 7.95 3.98
N ASP A 125 11.99 9.02 3.49
CA ASP A 125 12.91 8.97 2.33
C ASP A 125 12.29 8.22 1.14
N ARG A 126 11.00 8.49 0.87
CA ARG A 126 10.21 7.88 -0.21
C ARG A 126 9.95 6.37 -0.05
N ASP A 127 10.39 5.74 1.04
CA ASP A 127 10.22 4.31 1.30
C ASP A 127 9.06 4.02 2.27
N LEU A 128 7.85 4.00 1.72
CA LEU A 128 6.64 3.67 2.49
C LEU A 128 6.60 2.22 2.98
N VAL A 129 7.35 1.31 2.35
CA VAL A 129 7.42 -0.09 2.80
C VAL A 129 8.17 -0.15 4.13
N THR A 130 9.27 0.59 4.25
CA THR A 130 9.97 0.77 5.53
C THR A 130 9.08 1.48 6.56
N ALA A 131 8.28 2.47 6.13
CA ALA A 131 7.31 3.13 6.99
C ALA A 131 6.27 2.15 7.59
N PHE A 132 5.73 1.21 6.81
CA PHE A 132 4.83 0.17 7.36
C PHE A 132 5.59 -0.86 8.20
N LYS A 133 6.81 -1.22 7.81
CA LYS A 133 7.65 -2.22 8.50
C LYS A 133 7.91 -1.86 9.97
N GLN A 134 8.00 -0.57 10.32
CA GLN A 134 8.15 -0.18 11.72
C GLN A 134 6.98 -0.66 12.63
N PHE A 135 5.77 -0.73 12.08
CA PHE A 135 4.57 -1.20 12.78
C PHE A 135 4.56 -2.73 12.89
N LEU A 136 5.15 -3.42 11.91
CA LEU A 136 5.47 -4.85 11.98
C LEU A 136 6.54 -5.15 13.04
N ASP A 137 7.58 -4.33 13.12
CA ASP A 137 8.66 -4.47 14.11
C ASP A 137 8.17 -4.19 15.53
N THR A 138 7.15 -3.35 15.68
CA THR A 138 6.52 -3.02 16.97
C THR A 138 5.26 -3.84 17.27
N ASN A 139 4.97 -4.85 16.43
CA ASN A 139 3.85 -5.79 16.59
C ASN A 139 2.47 -5.11 16.61
N ASN A 140 2.34 -3.89 16.07
CA ASN A 140 1.06 -3.20 15.91
C ASN A 140 0.36 -3.61 14.60
N LEU A 141 1.14 -3.95 13.57
CA LEU A 141 0.65 -4.36 12.26
C LEU A 141 1.24 -5.72 11.89
N ASP A 142 0.40 -6.74 11.74
CA ASP A 142 0.79 -8.00 11.10
C ASP A 142 0.72 -7.85 9.59
N ILE A 143 1.88 -7.80 8.94
CA ILE A 143 1.96 -7.77 7.48
C ILE A 143 1.97 -9.22 6.97
N ILE A 144 1.09 -9.54 6.04
CA ILE A 144 0.99 -10.87 5.41
C ILE A 144 1.25 -10.78 3.91
N THR A 145 1.66 -11.90 3.30
CA THR A 145 1.91 -11.96 1.86
C THR A 145 0.64 -12.33 1.08
N CYS A 146 0.77 -12.57 -0.23
CA CYS A 146 -0.28 -13.02 -1.14
C CYS A 146 0.31 -14.00 -2.18
N GLY A 147 -0.37 -14.26 -3.30
CA GLY A 147 0.26 -14.83 -4.50
C GLY A 147 1.13 -13.78 -5.22
N ALA A 148 2.21 -14.24 -5.87
CA ALA A 148 3.26 -13.41 -6.49
C ALA A 148 2.75 -12.28 -7.38
N THR A 149 1.65 -12.48 -8.09
CA THR A 149 1.03 -11.45 -8.95
C THR A 149 -0.46 -11.36 -8.74
N HIS A 150 -0.96 -11.76 -7.56
CA HIS A 150 -2.39 -11.89 -7.28
C HIS A 150 -3.13 -12.81 -8.27
N GLY A 151 -2.45 -13.87 -8.75
CA GLY A 151 -3.02 -14.80 -9.71
C GLY A 151 -4.18 -15.59 -9.12
N TYR A 152 -5.28 -15.75 -9.88
CA TYR A 152 -6.46 -16.49 -9.43
C TYR A 152 -6.18 -18.01 -9.37
N LEU A 153 -5.68 -18.47 -8.21
CA LEU A 153 -5.09 -19.78 -8.01
C LEU A 153 -5.97 -20.97 -8.44
N PRO A 154 -7.30 -20.99 -8.23
CA PRO A 154 -8.13 -22.12 -8.65
C PRO A 154 -8.10 -22.40 -10.15
N LEU A 155 -7.90 -21.38 -10.99
CA LEU A 155 -7.79 -21.56 -12.44
C LEU A 155 -6.42 -22.10 -12.86
N MET A 156 -5.43 -22.05 -11.96
CA MET A 156 -4.10 -22.64 -12.16
C MET A 156 -4.00 -24.07 -11.62
N LYS A 157 -5.05 -24.62 -10.99
CA LYS A 157 -5.04 -25.94 -10.31
C LYS A 157 -4.55 -27.09 -11.20
N MET A 158 -4.83 -27.04 -12.51
CA MET A 158 -4.35 -28.06 -13.46
C MET A 158 -2.82 -28.10 -13.59
N TYR A 159 -2.13 -27.03 -13.16
CA TYR A 159 -0.69 -26.87 -13.18
C TYR A 159 -0.20 -26.51 -11.76
N PRO A 160 -0.08 -27.48 -10.84
CA PRO A 160 0.33 -27.22 -9.46
C PRO A 160 1.67 -26.47 -9.34
N GLN A 161 2.58 -26.63 -10.30
CA GLN A 161 3.84 -25.89 -10.35
C GLN A 161 3.62 -24.38 -10.51
N ALA A 162 2.57 -23.94 -11.20
CA ALA A 162 2.24 -22.53 -11.35
C ALA A 162 1.69 -21.95 -10.05
N VAL A 163 0.84 -22.71 -9.34
CA VAL A 163 0.38 -22.35 -7.99
C VAL A 163 1.56 -22.26 -7.03
N TRP A 164 2.45 -23.25 -7.07
CA TRP A 164 3.65 -23.26 -6.23
C TRP A 164 4.57 -22.08 -6.51
N ALA A 165 4.79 -21.73 -7.79
CA ALA A 165 5.59 -20.57 -8.17
C ALA A 165 4.99 -19.26 -7.62
N GLN A 166 3.66 -19.09 -7.68
CA GLN A 166 2.99 -17.93 -7.10
C GLN A 166 3.21 -17.82 -5.57
N LEU A 167 3.18 -18.94 -4.85
CA LEU A 167 3.38 -18.96 -3.41
C LEU A 167 4.85 -18.74 -3.03
N GLN A 168 5.76 -19.49 -3.65
CA GLN A 168 7.17 -19.47 -3.32
C GLN A 168 7.78 -18.08 -3.60
N VAL A 169 7.55 -17.52 -4.79
CA VAL A 169 8.07 -16.18 -5.14
C VAL A 169 7.54 -15.12 -4.18
N ALA A 170 6.28 -15.21 -3.76
CA ALA A 170 5.71 -14.26 -2.81
C ALA A 170 6.30 -14.38 -1.40
N CYS A 171 6.61 -15.59 -0.95
CA CYS A 171 7.28 -15.83 0.34
C CYS A 171 8.75 -15.36 0.32
N ASP A 172 9.46 -15.65 -0.77
CA ASP A 172 10.85 -15.24 -0.96
C ASP A 172 10.93 -13.70 -1.00
N HIS A 173 10.11 -13.06 -1.84
CA HIS A 173 9.98 -11.60 -1.92
C HIS A 173 9.63 -10.97 -0.57
N TYR A 174 8.64 -11.52 0.16
CA TYR A 174 8.30 -11.03 1.51
C TYR A 174 9.49 -11.10 2.46
N THR A 175 10.23 -12.22 2.44
CA THR A 175 11.36 -12.44 3.34
C THR A 175 12.51 -11.47 3.05
N GLU A 176 12.78 -11.23 1.77
CA GLU A 176 13.76 -10.23 1.32
C GLU A 176 13.37 -8.81 1.77
N THR A 177 12.09 -8.42 1.61
CA THR A 177 11.61 -7.09 1.99
C THR A 177 11.56 -6.88 3.50
N PHE A 178 10.96 -7.80 4.25
CA PHE A 178 10.63 -7.59 5.67
C PHE A 178 11.62 -8.27 6.64
N GLY A 179 12.61 -9.00 6.12
CA GLY A 179 13.68 -9.64 6.90
C GLY A 179 13.24 -10.84 7.74
N ARG A 180 12.02 -11.35 7.51
CA ARG A 180 11.44 -12.51 8.21
C ARG A 180 10.43 -13.24 7.32
N PRO A 181 10.20 -14.55 7.48
CA PRO A 181 9.19 -15.26 6.70
C PRO A 181 7.76 -14.79 7.05
N PRO A 182 6.84 -14.74 6.07
CA PRO A 182 5.45 -14.39 6.34
C PRO A 182 4.79 -15.45 7.22
N GLN A 183 3.96 -15.01 8.18
CA GLN A 183 3.20 -15.91 9.06
C GLN A 183 1.75 -16.11 8.61
N GLY A 184 1.35 -15.39 7.56
CA GLY A 184 0.02 -15.49 6.97
C GLY A 184 0.07 -15.14 5.48
N ILE A 185 -1.02 -15.49 4.80
CA ILE A 185 -1.21 -15.22 3.38
C ILE A 185 -2.67 -14.81 3.13
N TRP A 186 -2.85 -13.76 2.36
CA TRP A 186 -4.13 -13.48 1.71
C TRP A 186 -4.20 -14.29 0.41
N LEU A 187 -5.16 -15.20 0.29
CA LEU A 187 -5.37 -15.89 -0.97
C LEU A 187 -5.94 -14.89 -1.98
N PRO A 188 -5.40 -14.79 -3.21
CA PRO A 188 -5.95 -13.90 -4.23
C PRO A 188 -7.45 -14.11 -4.38
N GLU A 189 -8.24 -13.06 -4.18
CA GLU A 189 -9.72 -13.09 -4.17
C GLU A 189 -10.35 -14.06 -3.14
N CYS A 190 -9.64 -14.40 -2.08
CA CYS A 190 -10.00 -15.50 -1.16
C CYS A 190 -10.29 -16.82 -1.90
N ALA A 191 -9.72 -16.99 -3.11
CA ALA A 191 -10.08 -18.03 -4.03
C ALA A 191 -9.39 -19.35 -3.65
N TYR A 192 -10.16 -20.22 -3.01
CA TYR A 192 -9.70 -21.49 -2.50
C TYR A 192 -10.06 -22.66 -3.42
N PHE A 193 -9.22 -23.70 -3.42
CA PHE A 193 -9.55 -25.02 -3.94
C PHE A 193 -8.99 -26.11 -3.01
N GLU A 194 -9.69 -27.23 -2.91
CA GLU A 194 -9.26 -28.37 -2.08
C GLU A 194 -7.85 -28.84 -2.47
N GLY A 195 -6.96 -28.92 -1.48
CA GLY A 195 -5.56 -29.29 -1.63
C GLY A 195 -4.60 -28.09 -1.58
N LEU A 196 -5.10 -26.86 -1.74
CA LEU A 196 -4.27 -25.65 -1.63
C LEU A 196 -3.64 -25.52 -0.24
N GLU A 197 -4.37 -25.91 0.81
CA GLU A 197 -3.89 -25.88 2.20
C GLU A 197 -2.61 -26.71 2.41
N ARG A 198 -2.40 -27.76 1.62
CA ARG A 198 -1.18 -28.59 1.68
C ARG A 198 0.03 -27.91 1.06
N MET A 199 -0.19 -26.94 0.17
CA MET A 199 0.86 -26.12 -0.42
C MET A 199 1.19 -24.92 0.48
N LEU A 200 0.27 -24.54 1.38
CA LEU A 200 0.47 -23.45 2.34
C LEU A 200 1.10 -23.91 3.67
N ALA A 201 0.95 -25.19 4.01
CA ALA A 201 1.46 -25.80 5.24
C ALA A 201 2.97 -26.06 5.19
#